data_AF-A0A420I4V4-F1
#
_entry.id   AF-A0A420I4V4-F1
#
_cell.length_a   1.000
_cell.length_b   1.000
_cell.length_c   1.000
_cell.angle_alpha   90.00
_cell.angle_beta   90.00
_cell.angle_gamma   90.00
#
_symmetry.space_group_name_H-M   'P 1'
#
loop_
_entity.id
_entity.type
_entity.pdbx_description
1 polymer ?
#
loop_
_entity_poly.entity_id
_entity_poly.type
_entity_poly.pdbx_seq_one_letter_code
_entity_poly.pdbx_strand_id
1 'polypeptide(L)' 'MGDSYRLLLQKLCHSRGWAEPHYQTNYSDPEHTCSVMVNGSYYRGSSQNSKEDAEEDAASTAYKVLV' A
#
# COMPACT_ATOMS: atom_id res chain seq x y z
N MET A 1 -0.41 9.40 18.15
CA MET A 1 0.07 8.37 17.20
C MET A 1 -0.97 8.30 16.09
N GLY A 2 -0.65 8.84 14.92
CA GLY A 2 -1.52 8.66 13.74
C GLY A 2 -1.35 7.25 13.22
N ASP A 3 -2.45 6.56 12.95
CA ASP A 3 -2.40 5.25 12.30
C ASP A 3 -1.81 5.43 10.89
N SER A 4 -0.70 4.75 10.57
CA SER A 4 -0.14 4.72 9.21
C SER A 4 -1.16 4.18 8.21
N TYR A 5 -1.03 4.52 6.93
CA TYR A 5 -1.98 4.05 5.90
C TYR A 5 -2.02 2.52 5.81
N ARG A 6 -0.90 1.87 6.13
CA ARG A 6 -0.80 0.40 6.24
C ARG A 6 -1.80 -0.18 7.23
N LEU A 7 -1.94 0.44 8.40
CA LEU A 7 -2.86 0.00 9.45
C LEU A 7 -4.31 0.31 9.10
N LEU A 8 -4.57 1.47 8.49
CA LEU A 8 -5.91 1.83 7.98
C LEU A 8 -6.39 0.81 6.93
N LEU A 9 -5.52 0.43 6.01
CA LEU A 9 -5.77 -0.64 5.04
C LEU A 9 -6.05 -1.98 5.70
N GLN A 10 -5.26 -2.37 6.70
CA GLN A 10 -5.47 -3.62 7.41
C GLN A 10 -6.83 -3.64 8.11
N LYS A 11 -7.20 -2.55 8.80
CA LYS A 11 -8.52 -2.37 9.43
C LYS A 11 -9.65 -2.43 8.39
N LEU A 12 -9.47 -1.79 7.24
CA LEU A 12 -10.44 -1.81 6.13
C LEU A 12 -10.64 -3.23 5.58
N CYS A 13 -9.54 -3.95 5.32
CA CYS A 13 -9.58 -5.33 4.84
C CYS A 13 -10.30 -6.23 5.84
N HIS A 14 -9.95 -6.12 7.12
CA HIS A 14 -10.59 -6.89 8.19
C HIS A 14 -12.08 -6.60 8.28
N SER A 15 -12.47 -5.32 8.26
CA SER A 15 -13.88 -4.90 8.30
C SER A 15 -14.69 -5.39 7.09
N ARG A 16 -14.07 -5.58 5.93
CA ARG A 16 -14.72 -6.07 4.71
C ARG A 16 -14.59 -7.59 4.51
N GLY A 17 -13.91 -8.30 5.41
CA GLY A 17 -13.64 -9.74 5.28
C GLY A 17 -12.65 -10.07 4.15
N TRP A 18 -11.80 -9.12 3.77
CA TRP A 18 -10.76 -9.32 2.76
C TRP A 18 -9.50 -9.92 3.35
N ALA A 19 -8.70 -10.57 2.50
CA ALA A 19 -7.36 -11.03 2.86
C ALA A 19 -6.45 -9.85 3.24
N GLU A 20 -5.43 -10.11 4.06
CA GLU A 20 -4.48 -9.09 4.49
C GLU A 20 -3.76 -8.44 3.29
N PRO A 21 -3.50 -7.12 3.33
CA PRO A 21 -2.83 -6.41 2.26
C PRO A 21 -1.40 -6.93 2.06
N HIS A 22 -1.04 -7.28 0.83
CA HIS A 22 0.30 -7.77 0.50
C HIS A 22 1.13 -6.67 -0.14
N TYR A 23 2.24 -6.30 0.49
CA TYR A 23 3.14 -5.26 0.00
C TYR A 23 4.29 -5.85 -0.79
N GLN A 24 4.49 -5.36 -2.01
CA GLN A 24 5.57 -5.73 -2.89
C GLN A 24 6.33 -4.47 -3.30
N THR A 25 7.51 -4.29 -2.72
CA THR A 25 8.44 -3.24 -3.14
C THR A 25 9.23 -3.74 -4.33
N ASN A 26 9.23 -2.98 -5.42
CA ASN A 26 10.08 -3.20 -6.56
C ASN A 26 11.10 -2.05 -6.66
N TYR A 27 12.38 -2.42 -6.73
CA TYR A 27 13.44 -1.46 -6.96
C TYR A 27 13.76 -1.42 -8.46
N SER A 28 13.59 -0.26 -9.06
CA SER A 28 13.88 0.00 -10.47
C SER A 28 14.81 1.20 -10.53
N ASP A 29 16.11 0.95 -10.35
CA ASP A 29 17.19 1.95 -10.30
C ASP A 29 16.98 3.08 -11.34
N PRO A 30 16.85 4.37 -10.94
CA PRO A 30 17.12 4.96 -9.61
C PRO A 30 15.88 5.11 -8.68
N GLU A 31 14.73 4.53 -9.02
CA GLU A 31 13.46 4.77 -8.32
C GLU A 31 12.95 3.55 -7.55
N HIS A 32 12.44 3.77 -6.33
CA HIS A 32 11.75 2.74 -5.55
C HIS A 32 10.25 2.82 -5.81
N THR A 33 9.63 1.72 -6.20
CA THR A 33 8.16 1.64 -6.34
C THR A 33 7.62 0.59 -5.37
N CYS A 34 6.41 0.80 -4.87
CA CYS A 34 5.73 -0.21 -4.08
C CYS A 34 4.33 -0.46 -4.66
N SER A 35 3.92 -1.72 -4.60
CA SER A 35 2.57 -2.14 -4.97
C SER A 35 1.95 -2.86 -3.79
N VAL A 36 0.68 -2.61 -3.51
CA VAL A 36 -0.09 -3.34 -2.51
C VAL A 36 -1.21 -4.11 -3.18
N MET A 37 -1.30 -5.40 -2.90
CA MET A 37 -2.40 -6.24 -3.34
C MET A 37 -3.47 -6.30 -2.25
N VAL A 38 -4.69 -5.93 -2.59
CA VAL A 38 -5.85 -5.96 -1.70
C VAL A 38 -7.00 -6.62 -2.43
N ASN A 39 -7.52 -7.72 -1.86
CA ASN A 39 -8.68 -8.43 -2.40
C ASN A 39 -8.54 -8.81 -3.90
N GLY A 40 -7.33 -9.20 -4.33
CA GLY A 40 -7.03 -9.54 -5.72
C GLY A 40 -6.79 -8.36 -6.66
N SER A 41 -6.95 -7.12 -6.17
CA SER A 41 -6.61 -5.90 -6.91
C SER A 41 -5.23 -5.39 -6.51
N TYR A 42 -4.42 -5.00 -7.49
CA TYR A 42 -3.09 -4.43 -7.27
C TYR A 42 -3.14 -2.91 -7.39
N TYR A 43 -2.57 -2.24 -6.40
CA TYR A 43 -2.47 -0.79 -6.34
C TYR A 43 -1.00 -0.42 -6.28
N ARG A 44 -0.50 0.21 -7.34
CA ARG A 44 0.89 0.66 -7.42
C ARG A 44 0.97 2.13 -7.00
N GLY A 45 1.82 2.41 -6.03
CA GLY A 45 2.20 3.76 -5.65
C GLY A 45 3.15 4.41 -6.67
N SER A 46 3.46 5.66 -6.42
CA SER A 46 4.42 6.43 -7.21
C SER A 46 5.85 5.98 -6.95
N SER A 47 6.76 6.36 -7.84
CA SER A 47 8.19 6.23 -7.58
C SER A 47 8.60 7.18 -6.46
N GLN A 48 9.33 6.63 -5.49
CA GLN A 48 9.84 7.33 -4.32
C GLN A 48 11.35 7.12 -4.17
N ASN A 49 11.98 7.98 -3.38
CA ASN A 49 13.40 7.92 -3.09
C ASN A 49 13.75 6.89 -2.00
N SER A 50 12.75 6.41 -1.26
CA SER A 50 12.91 5.48 -0.14
C SER A 50 11.86 4.38 -0.20
N LYS A 51 12.20 3.20 0.33
CA LYS A 51 11.26 2.08 0.48
C LYS A 51 10.07 2.44 1.38
N GLU A 52 10.30 3.14 2.49
CA GLU A 52 9.25 3.52 3.44
C GLU A 52 8.22 4.46 2.81
N ASP A 53 8.68 5.49 2.10
CA ASP A 53 7.81 6.41 1.36
C ASP A 53 7.02 5.68 0.27
N ALA A 54 7.65 4.74 -0.45
CA ALA A 54 6.96 3.94 -1.46
C ALA A 54 5.84 3.08 -0.83
N GLU A 55 6.11 2.44 0.30
CA GLU A 55 5.13 1.62 1.03
C GLU A 55 3.95 2.46 1.54
N GLU A 56 4.21 3.63 2.13
CA GLU A 56 3.18 4.57 2.58
C GLU A 56 2.36 5.13 1.42
N ASP A 57 2.99 5.48 0.28
CA ASP A 57 2.30 6.00 -0.89
C ASP A 57 1.38 4.94 -1.54
N ALA A 58 1.87 3.71 -1.68
CA ALA A 58 1.06 2.59 -2.16
C ALA A 58 -0.11 2.29 -1.23
N ALA A 59 0.12 2.32 0.09
CA ALA A 59 -0.93 2.17 1.09
C ALA A 59 -1.96 3.30 1.02
N SER A 60 -1.52 4.56 0.93
CA SER A 60 -2.41 5.72 0.80
C SER A 60 -3.27 5.62 -0.45
N THR A 61 -2.66 5.25 -1.58
CA THR A 61 -3.33 5.09 -2.87
C THR A 61 -4.40 4.00 -2.79
N ALA A 62 -4.06 2.81 -2.30
CA ALA A 62 -5.03 1.74 -2.16
C ALA A 62 -6.14 2.11 -1.16
N TYR A 63 -5.82 2.70 -0.02
CA TYR A 63 -6.83 3.13 0.95
C TYR A 63 -7.81 4.12 0.34
N LYS A 64 -7.33 5.14 -0.39
CA LYS A 64 -8.17 6.14 -1.07
C LYS A 64 -9.05 5.55 -2.17
N VAL A 65 -8.60 4.50 -2.84
CA VAL A 65 -9.39 3.83 -3.89
C VAL A 65 -10.43 2.88 -3.30
N LEU A 66 -10.14 2.29 -2.14
CA LEU A 66 -11.02 1.31 -1.51
C LEU A 66 -12.07 1.95 -0.58
N VAL A 67 -11.81 3.15 -0.05
CA VAL A 67 -12.73 3.86 0.87
C VAL A 67 -13.98 4.38 0.16
#